data_AF-A0A2N2JSG2-F1
#
_entry.id   AF-A0A2N2JSG2-F1
#
_cell.length_a   1.000
_cell.length_b   1.000
_cell.length_c   1.000
_cell.angle_alpha   90.00
_cell.angle_beta   90.00
_cell.angle_gamma   90.00
#
_symmetry.space_group_name_H-M   'P 1'
#
loop_
_entity.id
_entity.type
_entity.pdbx_description
1 polymer ?
#
loop_
_entity_poly.entity_id
_entity_poly.type
_entity_poly.pdbx_seq_one_letter_code
_entity_poly.pdbx_strand_id
1 'polypeptide(L)'
;MRGRIDWVIAFFYKGDPASMDGGVRNILRTALYQFFFTDRIPAFAIVDEAVKLVKATHPTASGLVNAILRNVIRREKEIPWPQIEADPAV
;
A
#
# COMPACT_ATOMS: atom_id res chain seq x y z
N MET A 1 -11.59 6.54 -3.46
CA MET A 1 -10.31 6.41 -2.73
C MET A 1 -9.37 5.32 -3.26
N ARG A 2 -9.84 4.30 -4.00
CA ARG A 2 -9.00 3.23 -4.57
C ARG A 2 -7.80 3.75 -5.39
N GLY A 3 -8.00 4.80 -6.19
CA GLY A 3 -6.94 5.39 -7.02
C GLY A 3 -5.71 5.87 -6.24
N ARG A 4 -5.90 6.46 -5.03
CA ARG A 4 -4.77 6.96 -4.23
C ARG A 4 -3.92 5.82 -3.67
N ILE A 5 -4.55 4.74 -3.20
CA ILE A 5 -3.82 3.59 -2.64
C ILE A 5 -3.14 2.80 -3.75
N ASP A 6 -3.83 2.59 -4.88
CA ASP A 6 -3.23 1.90 -6.03
C ASP A 6 -2.05 2.68 -6.61
N TRP A 7 -2.08 4.03 -6.56
CA TRP A 7 -0.94 4.88 -6.89
C TRP A 7 0.28 4.59 -6.00
N VAL A 8 0.08 4.46 -4.69
CA VAL A 8 1.16 4.11 -3.76
C VAL A 8 1.72 2.73 -4.08
N ILE A 9 0.86 1.74 -4.32
CA ILE A 9 1.30 0.39 -4.68
C ILE A 9 2.14 0.44 -5.97
N ALA A 10 1.69 1.16 -6.98
CA ALA A 10 2.42 1.32 -8.24
C ALA A 10 3.77 2.02 -8.06
N PHE A 11 3.86 3.03 -7.19
CA PHE A 11 5.11 3.75 -6.94
C PHE A 11 6.16 2.89 -6.22
N PHE A 12 5.75 1.98 -5.33
CA PHE A 12 6.67 1.14 -4.55
C PHE A 12 6.88 -0.27 -5.11
N TYR A 13 6.06 -0.72 -6.06
CA TYR A 13 6.20 -2.01 -6.72
C TYR A 13 6.95 -1.87 -8.04
N LYS A 14 8.02 -2.66 -8.21
CA LYS A 14 8.84 -2.63 -9.43
C LYS A 14 8.21 -3.37 -10.62
N GLY A 15 7.24 -4.25 -10.37
CA GLY A 15 6.52 -4.97 -11.42
C GLY A 15 5.27 -4.23 -11.87
N ASP A 16 4.52 -4.82 -12.81
CA ASP A 16 3.20 -4.32 -13.15
C ASP A 16 2.21 -4.67 -12.03
N PRO A 17 1.65 -3.67 -11.31
CA PRO A 17 0.66 -3.94 -10.31
C PRO A 17 -0.49 -4.76 -10.89
N ALA A 18 -0.98 -4.53 -12.12
CA ALA A 18 -2.13 -5.25 -12.68
C ALA A 18 -1.92 -6.77 -12.74
N SER A 19 -0.69 -7.23 -12.98
CA SER A 19 -0.32 -8.65 -12.89
C SER A 19 -0.27 -9.25 -11.46
N MET A 20 -0.24 -8.43 -10.41
CA MET A 20 -0.23 -8.89 -9.02
C MET A 20 -1.54 -9.63 -8.69
N ASP A 21 -1.42 -10.74 -7.97
CA ASP A 21 -2.58 -11.46 -7.44
C ASP A 21 -3.56 -10.52 -6.72
N GLY A 22 -4.86 -10.70 -6.99
CA GLY A 22 -5.92 -9.83 -6.47
C GLY A 22 -6.01 -9.85 -4.94
N GLY A 23 -5.79 -11.00 -4.32
CA GLY A 23 -5.75 -11.18 -2.87
C GLY A 23 -4.58 -10.44 -2.25
N VAL A 24 -3.37 -10.62 -2.79
CA VAL A 24 -2.16 -9.91 -2.35
C VAL A 24 -2.34 -8.39 -2.45
N ARG A 25 -2.90 -7.92 -3.56
CA ARG A 25 -3.18 -6.50 -3.77
C ARG A 25 -4.20 -5.95 -2.79
N ASN A 26 -5.24 -6.73 -2.46
CA ASN A 26 -6.24 -6.32 -1.47
C ASN A 26 -5.66 -6.26 -0.05
N ILE A 27 -4.74 -7.16 0.31
CA ILE A 27 -4.01 -7.09 1.57
C ILE A 27 -3.19 -5.79 1.65
N LEU A 28 -2.44 -5.46 0.59
CA LEU A 28 -1.70 -4.20 0.51
C LEU A 28 -2.64 -2.99 0.61
N ARG A 29 -3.79 -3.02 -0.07
CA ARG A 29 -4.75 -1.92 -0.01
C ARG A 29 -5.27 -1.68 1.40
N THR A 30 -5.62 -2.74 2.11
CA THR A 30 -6.12 -2.65 3.49
C THR A 30 -5.03 -2.12 4.43
N ALA A 31 -3.81 -2.66 4.34
CA ALA A 31 -2.69 -2.21 5.16
C ALA A 31 -2.33 -0.74 4.92
N LEU A 32 -2.29 -0.32 3.66
CA LEU A 32 -2.04 1.07 3.29
C LEU A 32 -3.17 2.00 3.70
N TYR A 33 -4.43 1.54 3.62
CA TYR A 33 -5.55 2.31 4.14
C TYR A 33 -5.40 2.57 5.64
N GLN A 34 -5.08 1.53 6.42
CA GLN A 34 -4.82 1.67 7.85
C GLN A 34 -3.68 2.64 8.13
N PHE A 35 -2.61 2.60 7.33
CA PHE A 35 -1.45 3.46 7.53
C PHE A 35 -1.75 4.94 7.26
N PHE A 36 -2.47 5.24 6.18
CA PHE A 36 -2.72 6.63 5.77
C PHE A 36 -3.95 7.28 6.42
N PHE A 37 -4.92 6.49 6.89
CA PHE A 37 -6.24 7.01 7.27
C PHE A 37 -6.69 6.58 8.68
N THR A 38 -5.85 5.89 9.44
CA THR A 38 -6.18 5.46 10.80
C THR A 38 -5.08 5.86 11.80
N ASP A 39 -5.32 6.92 12.57
CA ASP A 39 -4.35 7.50 13.51
C ASP A 39 -4.01 6.61 14.73
N ARG A 40 -4.72 5.50 14.91
CA ARG A 40 -4.66 4.68 16.14
C ARG A 40 -3.80 3.43 16.03
N ILE A 41 -3.32 3.06 14.84
CA ILE A 41 -2.62 1.78 14.64
C ILE A 41 -1.14 2.05 14.37
N PRO A 42 -0.22 1.58 15.24
CA PRO A 42 1.21 1.71 14.99
C PRO A 42 1.63 1.03 13.68
N ALA A 43 2.54 1.66 12.93
CA ALA A 43 2.97 1.17 11.62
C ALA A 43 3.53 -0.27 11.65
N PHE A 44 4.24 -0.66 12.72
CA PHE A 44 4.74 -2.03 12.86
C PHE A 44 3.61 -3.07 12.99
N ALA A 45 2.50 -2.72 13.65
CA ALA A 45 1.37 -3.62 13.83
C ALA A 45 0.63 -3.84 12.50
N ILE A 46 0.50 -2.80 11.68
CA ILE A 46 -0.04 -2.88 10.32
C ILE A 46 0.79 -3.85 9.47
N VAL A 47 2.11 -3.72 9.51
CA VAL A 47 3.03 -4.59 8.76
C VAL A 47 2.92 -6.04 9.24
N ASP A 48 2.95 -6.27 10.55
CA ASP A 48 2.91 -7.62 11.12
C ASP A 48 1.60 -8.34 10.78
N GLU A 49 0.46 -7.67 10.93
CA GLU A 49 -0.85 -8.24 10.57
C GLU A 49 -0.96 -8.54 9.06
N ALA A 50 -0.52 -7.62 8.20
CA ALA A 50 -0.52 -7.87 6.76
C ALA A 50 0.38 -9.06 6.38
N VAL A 51 1.54 -9.20 7.03
CA VAL A 51 2.47 -10.31 6.81
C VAL A 51 1.92 -11.64 7.33
N LYS A 52 1.23 -11.65 8.49
CA LYS A 52 0.53 -12.85 8.99
C LYS A 52 -0.57 -13.29 8.02
N LEU A 53 -1.40 -12.35 7.57
CA LEU A 53 -2.51 -12.64 6.66
C LEU A 53 -2.03 -13.17 5.31
N VAL A 54 -0.99 -12.56 4.73
CA VAL A 54 -0.44 -13.05 3.46
C VAL A 54 0.29 -14.39 3.65
N LYS A 55 0.94 -14.66 4.79
CA LYS A 55 1.52 -15.99 5.06
C LYS A 55 0.45 -17.08 5.10
N ALA A 56 -0.74 -16.77 5.62
CA ALA A 56 -1.85 -17.73 5.68
C ALA A 56 -2.53 -17.97 4.32
N THR A 57 -2.49 -17.01 3.40
CA THR A 57 -3.28 -17.05 2.15
C THR A 57 -2.41 -17.16 0.88
N HIS A 58 -1.28 -16.46 0.84
CA HIS A 58 -0.37 -16.36 -0.30
C HIS A 58 1.10 -16.39 0.19
N PRO A 59 1.57 -17.51 0.77
CA PRO A 59 2.83 -17.57 1.51
C PRO A 59 4.05 -17.09 0.73
N THR A 60 4.09 -17.35 -0.59
CA THR A 60 5.15 -16.91 -1.50
C THR A 60 5.22 -15.38 -1.66
N ALA A 61 4.12 -14.66 -1.44
CA ALA A 61 4.04 -13.20 -1.53
C ALA A 61 4.41 -12.49 -0.21
N SER A 62 4.67 -13.22 0.88
CA SER A 62 4.93 -12.62 2.19
C SER A 62 6.16 -11.70 2.22
N GLY A 63 7.24 -12.08 1.54
CA GLY A 63 8.42 -11.24 1.37
C GLY A 63 8.13 -9.95 0.60
N LEU A 64 7.31 -10.05 -0.46
CA LEU A 64 6.91 -8.91 -1.28
C LEU A 64 6.08 -7.90 -0.47
N VAL A 65 5.04 -8.37 0.23
CA VAL A 65 4.16 -7.51 1.04
C VAL A 65 4.97 -6.80 2.13
N ASN A 66 5.82 -7.52 2.86
CA ASN A 66 6.68 -6.92 3.89
C ASN A 66 7.62 -5.84 3.29
N ALA A 67 8.25 -6.13 2.16
CA ALA A 67 9.16 -5.19 1.51
C ALA A 67 8.45 -3.92 1.02
N ILE A 68 7.27 -4.05 0.41
CA ILE A 68 6.48 -2.89 -0.05
C ILE A 68 6.07 -2.03 1.14
N LEU A 69 5.43 -2.60 2.17
CA LEU A 69 4.93 -1.82 3.30
C LEU A 69 6.06 -1.12 4.07
N ARG A 70 7.19 -1.80 4.29
CA ARG A 70 8.37 -1.17 4.92
C ARG A 70 8.92 -0.02 4.10
N ASN A 71 8.95 -0.15 2.78
CA ASN A 71 9.40 0.94 1.90
C ASN A 71 8.44 2.12 1.92
N VAL A 72 7.12 1.87 1.93
CA VAL A 72 6.11 2.92 2.03
C VAL A 72 6.29 3.71 3.32
N ILE A 73 6.37 3.04 4.47
CA ILE A 73 6.49 3.70 5.78
C ILE A 73 7.77 4.54 5.85
N ARG A 74 8.88 4.04 5.32
CA ARG A 74 10.16 4.76 5.36
C ARG A 74 10.21 5.96 4.42
N ARG A 75 9.53 5.89 3.28
CA ARG A 75 9.63 6.85 2.16
C ARG A 75 8.30 7.55 1.89
N GLU A 76 7.42 7.61 2.87
CA GLU A 76 6.08 8.17 2.74
C GLU A 76 6.10 9.60 2.17
N LYS A 77 7.04 10.41 2.64
CA LYS A 77 7.23 11.80 2.23
C LYS A 77 7.73 11.96 0.79
N GLU A 78 8.19 10.89 0.16
CA GLU A 78 8.71 10.90 -1.22
C GLU A 78 7.61 10.56 -2.25
N ILE A 79 6.40 10.22 -1.81
CA ILE A 79 5.32 9.83 -2.71
C ILE A 79 4.88 11.07 -3.53
N PRO A 80 5.02 11.04 -4.87
CA PRO A 80 4.57 12.13 -5.72
C PRO A 80 3.05 12.06 -5.82
N TRP A 81 2.36 12.80 -4.97
CA TRP A 81 0.91 12.91 -5.07
C TRP A 81 0.57 13.77 -6.29
N PRO A 82 -0.32 13.33 -7.19
CA PRO A 82 -0.80 14.19 -8.25
C PRO A 82 -1.40 15.43 -7.60
N GLN A 83 -0.88 16.61 -7.96
CA GLN A 83 -1.53 17.85 -7.59
C GLN A 83 -2.87 17.85 -8.32
N ILE A 84 -3.95 17.65 -7.58
CA ILE A 84 -5.27 17.96 -8.08
C ILE A 84 -5.23 19.48 -8.26
N GLU A 85 -4.99 19.95 -9.49
CA GLU A 85 -5.32 21.33 -9.84
C GLU A 85 -6.76 21.52 -9.38
N ALA A 86 -6.93 22.37 -8.36
CA ALA A 86 -8.24 22.80 -7.95
C ALA A 86 -8.94 23.33 -9.19
N ASP A 87 -10.06 22.71 -9.52
CA ASP A 87 -11.00 23.07 -10.56
C ASP A 87 -10.95 24.57 -10.89
N PRO A 88 -10.57 24.98 -12.12
CA PRO A 88 -10.76 26.34 -12.55
C PRO A 88 -12.27 26.51 -12.71
N ALA A 89 -12.92 26.96 -11.65
CA ALA A 89 -14.27 27.48 -11.73
C ALA A 89 -14.26 28.65 -12.73
N VAL A 90 -14.63 28.34 -13.98
CA VAL A 90 -15.03 29.26 -15.04
C VAL A 90 -16.39 28.81 -15.55
#